data_AF-A0A7J7JR95-F1
#
_entry.id   AF-A0A7J7JR95-F1
#
_cell.length_a   1.000
_cell.length_b   1.000
_cell.length_c   1.000
_cell.angle_alpha   90.00
_cell.angle_beta   90.00
_cell.angle_gamma   90.00
#
_symmetry.space_group_name_H-M   'P 1'
#
loop_
_entity.id
_entity.type
_entity.pdbx_description
1 polymer ?
#
loop_
_entity_poly.entity_id
_entity_poly.type
_entity_poly.pdbx_seq_one_letter_code
_entity_poly.pdbx_strand_id
1 'polypeptide(L)'
;MTTIALGGGPDLHQRREFAGLRDGTHVPGYRGYCPQIKYRVGKTYGTDTHQLSEKTDHVHPLPPVGPSNPKPVLSNKLPAATGDNKYTEQMVPGYTGYIPRSPFKFGNTYKEDCDFNIDQHMSMYKYHDYKTKELQNHVRTAPQLQPIEADPHVKNVLDKYRDTHPIRPILLAEKSYLLSHQCLGTKVLSHE
;
A
#
# COMPACT_ATOMS: atom_id res chain seq x y z
N MET A 1 5.64 -53.76 -14.25
CA MET A 1 4.80 -53.16 -15.31
C MET A 1 4.63 -51.69 -14.96
N THR A 2 5.28 -50.77 -15.68
CA THR A 2 5.15 -49.32 -15.45
C THR A 2 4.21 -48.70 -16.48
N THR A 3 3.21 -48.00 -15.95
CA THR A 3 2.10 -47.36 -16.64
C THR A 3 2.56 -46.12 -17.40
N ILE A 4 2.74 -46.25 -18.72
CA ILE A 4 3.20 -45.19 -19.64
C ILE A 4 2.04 -44.26 -20.09
N ALA A 5 0.87 -44.33 -19.45
CA ALA A 5 -0.36 -43.70 -19.96
C ALA A 5 -0.49 -42.19 -19.63
N LEU A 6 0.33 -41.63 -18.75
CA LEU A 6 0.20 -40.26 -18.26
C LEU A 6 1.55 -39.55 -18.19
N GLY A 7 2.21 -39.30 -19.33
CA GLY A 7 3.24 -38.25 -19.52
C GLY A 7 4.38 -38.11 -18.50
N GLY A 8 4.59 -39.10 -17.62
CA GLY A 8 5.53 -39.06 -16.52
C GLY A 8 6.68 -40.00 -16.83
N GLY A 9 7.89 -39.45 -16.94
CA GLY A 9 9.10 -40.25 -17.04
C GLY A 9 9.30 -41.16 -15.82
N PRO A 10 10.32 -42.04 -15.85
CA PRO A 10 10.60 -42.95 -14.74
C PRO A 10 10.80 -42.18 -13.43
N ASP A 11 10.19 -42.69 -12.36
CA ASP A 11 10.28 -42.11 -11.03
C ASP A 11 11.72 -42.10 -10.50
N LEU A 12 12.03 -41.24 -9.53
CA LEU A 12 13.37 -41.12 -8.96
C LEU A 12 13.87 -42.46 -8.43
N HIS A 13 13.02 -43.24 -7.76
CA HIS A 13 13.41 -44.56 -7.25
C HIS A 13 13.75 -45.53 -8.38
N GLN A 14 12.90 -45.60 -9.41
CA GLN A 14 13.12 -46.42 -10.60
C GLN A 14 14.43 -46.06 -11.32
N ARG A 15 14.75 -44.76 -11.39
CA ARG A 15 16.02 -44.29 -11.98
C ARG A 15 17.23 -44.68 -11.15
N ARG A 16 17.11 -44.70 -9.82
CA ARG A 16 18.19 -45.15 -8.91
C ARG A 16 18.44 -46.64 -9.04
N GLU A 17 17.36 -47.44 -9.06
CA GLU A 17 17.43 -48.90 -9.23
C GLU A 17 18.01 -49.26 -10.59
N PHE A 18 17.51 -48.65 -11.67
CA PHE A 18 18.00 -48.88 -13.03
C PHE A 18 19.50 -48.60 -13.16
N ALA A 19 19.98 -47.53 -12.52
CA ALA A 19 21.39 -47.15 -12.55
C ALA A 19 22.26 -47.86 -11.49
N GLY A 20 21.69 -48.73 -10.64
CA GLY A 20 22.43 -49.45 -9.59
C GLY A 20 23.17 -48.52 -8.62
N LEU A 21 22.59 -47.38 -8.27
CA LEU A 21 23.27 -46.36 -7.47
C LEU A 21 23.32 -46.74 -5.99
N ARG A 22 24.46 -46.48 -5.34
CA ARG A 22 24.62 -46.63 -3.89
C ARG A 22 23.74 -45.64 -3.13
N ASP A 23 23.41 -45.95 -1.88
CA ASP A 23 22.69 -45.02 -1.02
C ASP A 23 23.44 -43.71 -0.82
N GLY A 24 22.71 -42.60 -0.69
CA GLY A 24 23.26 -41.24 -0.64
C GLY A 24 23.78 -40.66 -1.97
N THR A 25 23.94 -41.49 -3.02
CA THR A 25 24.35 -41.04 -4.35
C THR A 25 23.27 -40.18 -5.03
N HIS A 26 23.64 -39.14 -5.79
CA HIS A 26 22.69 -38.40 -6.64
C HIS A 26 22.53 -39.06 -8.01
N VAL A 27 21.29 -39.06 -8.55
CA VAL A 27 21.01 -39.64 -9.87
C VAL A 27 21.66 -38.81 -10.97
N PRO A 28 22.27 -39.43 -12.01
CA PRO A 28 22.72 -38.71 -13.19
C PRO A 28 21.63 -37.79 -13.76
N GLY A 29 21.97 -36.52 -13.94
CA GLY A 29 21.04 -35.48 -14.37
C GLY A 29 20.28 -34.78 -13.22
N TYR A 30 20.63 -35.03 -11.96
CA TYR A 30 20.19 -34.19 -10.84
C TYR A 30 20.52 -32.72 -11.11
N ARG A 31 19.52 -31.84 -10.97
CA ARG A 31 19.62 -30.39 -11.26
C ARG A 31 19.69 -29.53 -10.00
N GLY A 32 19.61 -30.14 -8.81
CA GLY A 32 19.72 -29.42 -7.54
C GLY A 32 21.17 -29.16 -7.13
N TYR A 33 21.35 -28.49 -6.00
CA TYR A 33 22.66 -28.18 -5.45
C TYR A 33 23.27 -29.40 -4.74
N CYS A 34 24.52 -29.72 -5.05
CA CYS A 34 25.31 -30.71 -4.32
C CYS A 34 26.52 -29.99 -3.68
N PRO A 35 26.61 -29.91 -2.35
CA PRO A 35 27.70 -29.22 -1.67
C PRO A 35 29.07 -29.80 -2.05
N GLN A 36 30.07 -28.93 -2.21
CA GLN A 36 31.47 -29.29 -2.47
C GLN A 36 31.76 -30.08 -3.77
N ILE A 37 30.74 -30.45 -4.57
CA ILE A 37 30.94 -31.23 -5.80
C ILE A 37 31.88 -30.55 -6.80
N LYS A 38 31.87 -29.21 -6.85
CA LYS A 38 32.70 -28.41 -7.76
C LYS A 38 34.21 -28.50 -7.48
N TYR A 39 34.59 -28.97 -6.29
CA TYR A 39 35.99 -29.14 -5.89
C TYR A 39 36.49 -30.58 -6.08
N ARG A 40 35.62 -31.49 -6.54
CA ARG A 40 35.96 -32.88 -6.81
C ARG A 40 36.09 -33.08 -8.31
N VAL A 41 37.21 -33.65 -8.72
CA VAL A 41 37.53 -33.93 -10.13
C VAL A 41 38.14 -35.33 -10.23
N GLY A 42 37.94 -35.99 -11.37
CA GLY A 42 38.56 -37.28 -11.68
C GLY A 42 37.81 -38.53 -11.21
N LYS A 43 36.64 -38.40 -10.56
CA LYS A 43 35.74 -39.54 -10.27
C LYS A 43 34.41 -39.37 -10.98
N THR A 44 33.62 -40.45 -11.01
CA THR A 44 32.26 -40.38 -11.56
C THR A 44 31.34 -39.59 -10.62
N TYR A 45 30.32 -38.95 -11.19
CA TYR A 45 29.31 -38.21 -10.44
C TYR A 45 28.71 -39.05 -9.30
N GLY A 46 28.47 -40.34 -9.55
CA GLY A 46 27.92 -41.24 -8.53
C GLY A 46 28.88 -41.46 -7.36
N THR A 47 30.16 -41.70 -7.65
CA THR A 47 31.18 -41.91 -6.61
C THR A 47 31.42 -40.67 -5.76
N ASP A 48 31.51 -39.50 -6.38
CA ASP A 48 31.76 -38.26 -5.66
C ASP A 48 30.57 -37.84 -4.80
N THR A 49 29.36 -37.94 -5.33
CA THR A 49 28.14 -37.59 -4.58
C THR A 49 27.90 -38.54 -3.42
N HIS A 50 28.21 -39.83 -3.57
CA HIS A 50 28.19 -40.80 -2.46
C HIS A 50 29.19 -40.42 -1.36
N GLN A 51 30.46 -40.18 -1.71
CA GLN A 51 31.47 -39.77 -0.72
C GLN A 51 31.18 -38.42 -0.06
N LEU A 52 30.44 -37.55 -0.73
CA LEU A 52 29.95 -36.29 -0.14
C LEU A 52 28.81 -36.56 0.83
N SER A 53 27.92 -37.52 0.54
CA SER A 53 26.83 -37.89 1.43
C SER A 53 27.29 -38.48 2.76
N GLU A 54 28.44 -39.16 2.78
CA GLU A 54 29.04 -39.68 4.01
C GLU A 54 29.73 -38.59 4.87
N LYS A 55 30.23 -37.53 4.24
CA LYS A 55 31.09 -36.52 4.90
C LYS A 55 30.37 -35.25 5.28
N THR A 56 29.25 -34.97 4.63
CA THR A 56 28.47 -33.75 4.81
C THR A 56 27.05 -34.16 5.04
N ASP A 57 26.52 -33.86 6.22
CA ASP A 57 25.09 -33.97 6.48
C ASP A 57 24.37 -33.14 5.41
N HIS A 58 23.72 -33.85 4.50
CA HIS A 58 22.87 -33.25 3.51
C HIS A 58 21.65 -32.70 4.23
N VAL A 59 21.73 -31.44 4.69
CA VAL A 59 20.51 -30.67 4.88
C VAL A 59 19.96 -30.53 3.47
N HIS A 60 19.01 -31.42 3.12
CA HIS A 60 18.24 -31.29 1.91
C HIS A 60 17.84 -29.81 1.78
N PRO A 61 17.98 -29.19 0.59
CA PRO A 61 17.46 -27.85 0.38
C PRO A 61 16.05 -27.84 0.96
N LEU A 62 15.78 -26.83 1.81
CA LEU A 62 14.56 -26.70 2.60
C LEU A 62 13.39 -27.35 1.84
N PRO A 63 12.58 -28.21 2.50
CA PRO A 63 11.44 -28.83 1.84
C PRO A 63 10.74 -27.74 1.02
N PRO A 64 10.41 -28.01 -0.26
CA PRO A 64 9.90 -27.00 -1.18
C PRO A 64 8.90 -26.19 -0.40
N VAL A 65 9.21 -24.89 -0.22
CA VAL A 65 8.47 -24.00 0.70
C VAL A 65 7.02 -24.37 0.52
N GLY A 66 6.44 -24.99 1.57
CA GLY A 66 5.08 -25.49 1.53
C GLY A 66 4.17 -24.36 1.04
N PRO A 67 3.00 -24.68 0.46
CA PRO A 67 2.17 -23.71 -0.23
C PRO A 67 2.17 -22.40 0.55
N SER A 68 2.72 -21.37 -0.10
CA SER A 68 2.84 -20.02 0.42
C SER A 68 1.60 -19.66 1.22
N ASN A 69 1.76 -18.90 2.31
CA ASN A 69 0.67 -18.34 3.12
C ASN A 69 -0.63 -18.19 2.32
N PRO A 70 -1.78 -18.64 2.86
CA PRO A 70 -3.04 -18.65 2.13
C PRO A 70 -3.24 -17.30 1.44
N LYS A 71 -3.49 -17.34 0.13
CA LYS A 71 -3.70 -16.14 -0.67
C LYS A 71 -4.73 -15.26 0.05
N PRO A 72 -4.48 -13.96 0.20
CA PRO A 72 -5.41 -13.07 0.88
C PRO A 72 -6.78 -13.18 0.21
N VAL A 73 -7.80 -13.44 1.02
CA VAL A 73 -9.18 -13.59 0.53
C VAL A 73 -9.66 -12.23 0.08
N LEU A 74 -10.06 -12.12 -1.18
CA LEU A 74 -10.61 -10.90 -1.76
C LEU A 74 -11.96 -10.58 -1.11
N SER A 75 -12.06 -9.40 -0.52
CA SER A 75 -13.22 -8.98 0.28
C SER A 75 -14.28 -8.29 -0.57
N ASN A 76 -13.88 -7.47 -1.53
CA ASN A 76 -14.75 -6.69 -2.40
C ASN A 76 -15.13 -7.51 -3.64
N LYS A 77 -16.43 -7.54 -3.92
CA LYS A 77 -16.95 -8.11 -5.17
C LYS A 77 -17.08 -6.98 -6.18
N LEU A 78 -16.34 -7.10 -7.29
CA LEU A 78 -16.45 -6.18 -8.41
C LEU A 78 -17.71 -6.50 -9.24
N PRO A 79 -18.28 -5.50 -9.93
CA PRO A 79 -19.46 -5.72 -10.76
C PRO A 79 -19.14 -6.57 -11.99
N ALA A 80 -20.18 -7.21 -12.55
CA ALA A 80 -20.12 -7.82 -13.87
C ALA A 80 -19.78 -6.77 -14.95
N ALA A 81 -19.22 -7.20 -16.08
CA ALA A 81 -18.87 -6.27 -17.16
C ALA A 81 -20.12 -5.68 -17.83
N THR A 82 -20.32 -4.37 -17.70
CA THR A 82 -21.42 -3.62 -18.34
C THR A 82 -20.96 -2.83 -19.59
N GLY A 83 -19.65 -2.79 -19.87
CA GLY A 83 -19.05 -2.03 -20.97
C GLY A 83 -18.28 -0.81 -20.50
N ASP A 84 -18.87 -0.02 -19.59
CA ASP A 84 -18.26 1.21 -19.05
C ASP A 84 -17.51 1.00 -17.72
N ASN A 85 -17.57 -0.21 -17.16
CA ASN A 85 -16.97 -0.52 -15.87
C ASN A 85 -15.44 -0.57 -16.01
N LYS A 86 -14.75 0.35 -15.32
CA LYS A 86 -13.28 0.40 -15.31
C LYS A 86 -12.64 -0.85 -14.69
N TYR A 87 -13.27 -1.42 -13.67
CA TYR A 87 -12.85 -2.66 -13.01
C TYR A 87 -14.04 -3.62 -12.97
N THR A 88 -13.82 -4.85 -13.42
CA THR A 88 -14.83 -5.90 -13.55
C THR A 88 -14.45 -7.11 -12.70
N GLU A 89 -15.40 -8.00 -12.42
CA GLU A 89 -15.17 -9.26 -11.69
C GLU A 89 -14.03 -10.12 -12.25
N GLN A 90 -13.74 -9.99 -13.54
CA GLN A 90 -12.62 -10.64 -14.20
C GLN A 90 -11.84 -9.60 -14.98
N MET A 91 -10.65 -9.28 -14.50
CA MET A 91 -9.73 -8.39 -15.21
C MET A 91 -9.18 -9.08 -16.46
N VAL A 92 -9.24 -8.37 -17.59
CA VAL A 92 -8.80 -8.89 -18.89
C VAL A 92 -7.26 -8.80 -18.98
N PRO A 93 -6.55 -9.89 -19.30
CA PRO A 93 -5.12 -9.84 -19.62
C PRO A 93 -4.85 -8.87 -20.77
N GLY A 94 -3.84 -8.00 -20.63
CA GLY A 94 -3.53 -7.00 -21.64
C GLY A 94 -4.32 -5.69 -21.52
N TYR A 95 -5.11 -5.51 -20.46
CA TYR A 95 -5.67 -4.20 -20.12
C TYR A 95 -4.55 -3.16 -19.97
N THR A 96 -4.62 -2.11 -20.78
CA THR A 96 -3.61 -1.04 -20.86
C THR A 96 -3.93 0.16 -19.99
N GLY A 97 -5.12 0.19 -19.39
CA GLY A 97 -5.54 1.29 -18.53
C GLY A 97 -4.88 1.26 -17.15
N TYR A 98 -5.19 2.26 -16.35
CA TYR A 98 -4.64 2.39 -15.01
C TYR A 98 -5.18 1.32 -14.05
N ILE A 99 -4.29 0.67 -13.31
CA ILE A 99 -4.58 -0.19 -12.16
C ILE A 99 -4.01 0.47 -10.90
N PRO A 100 -4.81 0.66 -9.85
CA PRO A 100 -4.35 1.34 -8.66
C PRO A 100 -3.26 0.51 -7.98
N ARG A 101 -2.20 1.15 -7.47
CA ARG A 101 -1.16 0.51 -6.63
C ARG A 101 -0.35 -0.62 -7.31
N SER A 102 -0.54 -0.89 -8.60
CA SER A 102 0.18 -1.92 -9.35
C SER A 102 1.68 -1.69 -9.57
N PRO A 103 2.24 -0.45 -9.67
CA PRO A 103 3.63 -0.27 -10.12
C PRO A 103 4.70 -0.94 -9.26
N PHE A 104 4.40 -1.22 -7.99
CA PHE A 104 5.33 -1.81 -7.03
C PHE A 104 4.90 -3.22 -6.57
N LYS A 105 4.05 -3.90 -7.34
CA LYS A 105 3.61 -5.29 -7.09
C LYS A 105 4.14 -6.20 -8.20
N PHE A 106 4.78 -7.29 -7.80
CA PHE A 106 5.42 -8.24 -8.70
C PHE A 106 5.46 -9.63 -8.07
N GLY A 107 5.63 -10.65 -8.90
CA GLY A 107 5.80 -12.05 -8.47
C GLY A 107 4.53 -12.90 -8.56
N ASN A 108 3.37 -12.32 -8.89
CA ASN A 108 2.14 -13.06 -9.17
C ASN A 108 1.75 -12.96 -10.65
N THR A 109 0.68 -13.67 -11.03
CA THR A 109 0.07 -13.49 -12.35
C THR A 109 -0.61 -12.12 -12.42
N TYR A 110 -0.70 -11.57 -13.64
CA TYR A 110 -1.36 -10.27 -13.88
C TYR A 110 -2.76 -10.19 -13.27
N LYS A 111 -3.55 -11.26 -13.42
CA LYS A 111 -4.91 -11.33 -12.86
C LYS A 111 -4.90 -11.20 -11.34
N GLU A 112 -4.06 -11.98 -10.67
CA GLU A 112 -3.97 -11.97 -9.20
C GLU A 112 -3.51 -10.62 -8.66
N ASP A 113 -2.51 -10.01 -9.31
CA ASP A 113 -2.05 -8.68 -8.92
C ASP A 113 -3.15 -7.64 -9.13
N CYS A 114 -3.90 -7.69 -10.23
CA CYS A 114 -5.03 -6.78 -10.46
C CYS A 114 -6.09 -6.92 -9.37
N ASP A 115 -6.55 -8.15 -9.13
CA ASP A 115 -7.62 -8.44 -8.18
C ASP A 115 -7.23 -7.98 -6.77
N PHE A 116 -6.01 -8.29 -6.33
CA PHE A 116 -5.48 -7.86 -5.04
C PHE A 116 -5.37 -6.33 -4.93
N ASN A 117 -4.85 -5.69 -5.96
CA ASN A 117 -4.63 -4.25 -5.96
C ASN A 117 -5.94 -3.46 -5.95
N ILE A 118 -6.92 -3.90 -6.73
CA ILE A 118 -8.24 -3.29 -6.78
C ILE A 118 -8.97 -3.49 -5.45
N ASP A 119 -8.94 -4.71 -4.89
CA ASP A 119 -9.52 -4.99 -3.58
C ASP A 119 -8.91 -4.13 -2.47
N GLN A 120 -7.58 -4.07 -2.40
CA GLN A 120 -6.86 -3.24 -1.43
C GLN A 120 -7.24 -1.76 -1.59
N HIS A 121 -7.33 -1.28 -2.84
CA HIS A 121 -7.72 0.09 -3.13
C HIS A 121 -9.14 0.40 -2.63
N MET A 122 -10.12 -0.45 -2.93
CA MET A 122 -11.51 -0.26 -2.47
C MET A 122 -11.61 -0.26 -0.94
N SER A 123 -10.91 -1.18 -0.28
CA SER A 123 -10.85 -1.25 1.18
C SER A 123 -10.22 0.00 1.80
N MET A 124 -9.14 0.53 1.21
CA MET A 124 -8.54 1.78 1.67
C MET A 124 -9.46 2.98 1.49
N TYR A 125 -10.17 3.08 0.36
CA TYR A 125 -11.13 4.16 0.12
C TYR A 125 -12.26 4.15 1.15
N LYS A 126 -12.85 2.97 1.41
CA LYS A 126 -13.89 2.80 2.45
C LYS A 126 -13.38 3.18 3.83
N TYR A 127 -12.17 2.75 4.18
CA TYR A 127 -11.56 3.09 5.46
C TYR A 127 -11.32 4.59 5.60
N HIS A 128 -10.83 5.24 4.55
CA HIS A 128 -10.59 6.68 4.54
C HIS A 128 -11.90 7.47 4.67
N ASP A 129 -12.94 7.10 3.93
CA ASP A 129 -14.28 7.71 4.04
C ASP A 129 -14.84 7.58 5.46
N TYR A 130 -14.75 6.37 6.03
CA TYR A 130 -15.12 6.14 7.43
C TYR A 130 -14.35 7.05 8.39
N LYS A 131 -13.01 7.07 8.31
CA LYS A 131 -12.18 7.93 9.17
C LYS A 131 -12.49 9.41 9.01
N THR A 132 -12.80 9.86 7.80
CA THR A 132 -13.19 11.24 7.53
C THR A 132 -14.53 11.57 8.20
N LYS A 133 -15.52 10.68 8.09
CA LYS A 133 -16.82 10.83 8.74
C LYS A 133 -16.71 10.82 10.27
N GLU A 134 -15.92 9.92 10.82
CA GLU A 134 -15.63 9.87 12.26
C GLU A 134 -15.01 11.17 12.76
N LEU A 135 -14.00 11.69 12.04
CA LEU A 135 -13.38 12.97 12.37
C LEU A 135 -14.38 14.12 12.31
N GLN A 136 -15.20 14.19 11.26
CA GLN A 136 -16.24 15.20 11.12
C GLN A 136 -17.25 15.14 12.26
N ASN A 137 -17.67 13.93 12.66
CA ASN A 137 -18.57 13.73 13.79
C ASN A 137 -17.94 14.25 15.08
N HIS A 138 -16.66 13.91 15.33
CA HIS A 138 -15.94 14.38 16.51
C HIS A 138 -15.82 15.91 16.56
N VAL A 139 -15.43 16.54 15.45
CA VAL A 139 -15.33 18.01 15.33
C VAL A 139 -16.69 18.67 15.55
N ARG A 140 -17.79 18.08 15.03
CA ARG A 140 -19.15 18.60 15.23
C ARG A 140 -19.63 18.50 16.68
N THR A 141 -19.20 17.47 17.41
CA THR A 141 -19.56 17.29 18.82
C THR A 141 -18.74 18.17 19.77
N ALA A 142 -17.56 18.61 19.34
CA ALA A 142 -16.73 19.49 20.13
C ALA A 142 -17.35 20.91 20.20
N PRO A 143 -17.27 21.59 21.36
CA PRO A 143 -17.73 22.96 21.48
C PRO A 143 -16.91 23.88 20.54
N GLN A 144 -17.57 24.78 19.83
CA GLN A 144 -16.88 25.77 19.00
C GLN A 144 -16.12 26.74 19.91
N LEU A 145 -14.80 26.78 19.75
CA LEU A 145 -13.95 27.75 20.42
C LEU A 145 -14.42 29.15 20.03
N GLN A 146 -14.66 30.00 21.03
CA GLN A 146 -14.96 31.39 20.79
C GLN A 146 -13.66 32.13 20.48
N PRO A 147 -13.65 33.08 19.53
CA PRO A 147 -12.51 33.96 19.32
C PRO A 147 -12.08 34.63 20.63
N ILE A 148 -10.77 34.76 20.87
CA ILE A 148 -10.23 35.36 22.11
C ILE A 148 -10.73 36.81 22.29
N GLU A 149 -11.00 37.52 21.19
CA GLU A 149 -11.61 38.86 21.18
C GLU A 149 -13.03 38.91 21.76
N ALA A 150 -13.75 37.79 21.74
CA ALA A 150 -15.10 37.70 22.29
C ALA A 150 -15.10 37.46 23.82
N ASP A 151 -13.95 37.18 24.42
CA ASP A 151 -13.80 37.06 25.87
C ASP A 151 -13.98 38.44 26.53
N PRO A 152 -15.00 38.61 27.41
CA PRO A 152 -15.23 39.88 28.10
C PRO A 152 -14.02 40.36 28.90
N HIS A 153 -13.23 39.46 29.47
CA HIS A 153 -12.05 39.81 30.25
C HIS A 153 -10.96 40.43 29.36
N VAL A 154 -10.66 39.79 28.24
CA VAL A 154 -9.66 40.27 27.27
C VAL A 154 -10.08 41.61 26.69
N LYS A 155 -11.36 41.75 26.32
CA LYS A 155 -11.92 43.02 25.81
C LYS A 155 -11.76 44.15 26.83
N ASN A 156 -12.12 43.91 28.09
CA ASN A 156 -12.00 44.92 29.16
C ASN A 156 -10.55 45.33 29.41
N VAL A 157 -9.59 44.39 29.32
CA VAL A 157 -8.16 44.70 29.47
C VAL A 157 -7.66 45.53 28.28
N LEU A 158 -8.06 45.20 27.06
CA LEU A 158 -7.71 45.95 25.85
C LEU A 158 -8.29 47.37 25.87
N ASP A 159 -9.55 47.52 26.26
CA ASP A 159 -10.20 48.83 26.39
C ASP A 159 -9.53 49.67 27.48
N LYS A 160 -9.24 49.07 28.65
CA LYS A 160 -8.46 49.74 29.72
C LYS A 160 -7.07 50.17 29.25
N TYR A 161 -6.38 49.35 28.45
CA TYR A 161 -5.07 49.69 27.91
C TYR A 161 -5.16 50.86 26.91
N ARG A 162 -6.17 50.83 26.02
CA ARG A 162 -6.46 51.93 25.08
C ARG A 162 -6.69 53.24 25.81
N ASP A 163 -7.51 53.24 26.86
CA ASP A 163 -7.87 54.44 27.61
C ASP A 163 -6.70 55.00 28.43
N THR A 164 -5.82 54.13 28.93
CA THR A 164 -4.65 54.54 29.73
C THR A 164 -3.43 54.91 28.91
N HIS A 165 -3.36 54.53 27.62
CA HIS A 165 -2.21 54.75 26.74
C HIS A 165 -2.61 55.33 25.37
N PRO A 166 -3.21 56.53 25.31
CA PRO A 166 -3.84 57.09 24.09
C PRO A 166 -2.88 57.44 22.95
N ILE A 167 -1.57 57.46 23.19
CA ILE A 167 -0.53 57.86 22.21
C ILE A 167 0.24 56.65 21.66
N ARG A 168 -0.06 55.42 22.13
CA ARG A 168 0.64 54.22 21.67
C ARG A 168 -0.03 53.68 20.41
N PRO A 169 0.71 53.42 19.31
CA PRO A 169 0.17 53.00 18.02
C PRO A 169 -0.14 51.50 18.01
N ILE A 170 -0.83 51.00 19.04
CA ILE A 170 -1.20 49.60 19.14
C ILE A 170 -2.71 49.57 18.98
N LEU A 171 -3.15 49.24 17.76
CA LEU A 171 -4.56 49.07 17.32
C LEU A 171 -5.28 50.32 16.78
N LEU A 172 -4.58 51.25 16.13
CA LEU A 172 -5.20 52.28 15.26
C LEU A 172 -4.97 51.96 13.77
N ALA A 173 -5.43 50.78 13.37
CA ALA A 173 -5.81 50.44 12.01
C ALA A 173 -6.94 49.42 12.22
N GLU A 174 -8.22 49.65 11.91
CA GLU A 174 -8.86 50.53 10.96
C GLU A 174 -10.24 50.91 11.54
N LYS A 175 -10.51 52.20 11.77
CA LYS A 175 -11.90 52.72 11.83
C LYS A 175 -11.91 54.17 11.33
N SER A 176 -11.40 54.39 10.12
CA SER A 176 -11.61 55.60 9.34
C SER A 176 -12.86 55.50 8.45
N TYR A 177 -13.94 54.90 8.98
CA TYR A 177 -15.29 54.99 8.44
C TYR A 177 -16.16 55.34 9.63
N LEU A 178 -16.49 56.62 9.82
CA LEU A 178 -17.74 57.12 10.43
C LEU A 178 -17.78 58.64 10.69
N LEU A 179 -16.78 59.45 10.31
CA LEU A 179 -16.80 60.89 10.63
C LEU A 179 -16.28 61.86 9.54
N SER A 180 -16.50 61.59 8.23
CA SER A 180 -16.10 62.56 7.18
C SER A 180 -17.13 62.89 6.10
N HIS A 181 -18.38 62.45 6.20
CA HIS A 181 -19.44 62.90 5.29
C HIS A 181 -20.43 63.83 6.00
N GLN A 182 -19.98 65.04 6.33
CA GLN A 182 -20.83 66.24 6.34
C GLN A 182 -19.97 67.49 6.44
N CYS A 183 -19.42 67.91 5.30
CA CYS A 183 -19.05 69.30 5.08
C CYS A 183 -19.41 69.72 3.65
N LEU A 184 -20.36 70.67 3.61
CA LEU A 184 -20.46 71.80 2.70
C LEU A 184 -20.82 71.55 1.23
N GLY A 185 -22.10 71.79 0.93
CA GLY A 185 -22.60 72.09 -0.42
C GLY A 185 -23.53 73.30 -0.40
N THR A 186 -22.98 74.44 -0.84
CA THR A 186 -23.63 75.58 -1.53
C THR A 186 -24.73 76.39 -0.82
N LYS A 187 -24.36 77.64 -0.47
CA LYS A 187 -25.28 78.78 -0.37
C LYS A 187 -25.87 79.07 -1.76
N VAL A 188 -27.20 79.16 -1.85
CA VAL A 188 -27.89 79.93 -2.89
C VAL A 188 -28.73 80.96 -2.15
N LEU A 189 -28.36 82.23 -2.29
CA LEU A 189 -29.10 83.40 -1.86
C LEU A 189 -29.60 84.08 -3.12
N SER A 190 -30.91 84.08 -3.32
CA SER A 190 -31.62 85.04 -4.19
C SER A 190 -33.09 85.06 -3.79
N HIS A 191 -33.50 86.09 -3.07
CA HIS A 191 -34.85 86.62 -3.06
C HIS A 191 -34.74 88.15 -2.99
N GLU A 192 -35.36 88.79 -3.98
CA GLU A 192 -35.72 90.22 -4.14
C GLU A 192 -34.62 91.30 -4.05
#